data_AF-A0A6P9DNQ4-F1
#
_entry.id   AF-A0A6P9DNQ4-F1
#
_cell.length_a   1.000
_cell.length_b   1.000
_cell.length_c   1.000
_cell.angle_alpha   90.00
_cell.angle_beta   90.00
_cell.angle_gamma   90.00
#
_symmetry.space_group_name_H-M   'P 1'
#
loop_
_entity.id
_entity.type
_entity.pdbx_description
1 polymer ?
#
loop_
_entity_poly.entity_id
_entity_poly.type
_entity_poly.pdbx_seq_one_letter_code
_entity_poly.pdbx_strand_id
1 'polypeptide(L)'
;MSRWVAAWFLLCLSLEPPSFAKGDACDSNPCENGGICVSGLDGFYTCECPDGITDSNCSNVMEVGPCLPNPCHNGGTCEISEAYRGDTFIGYICKCQAGFNGIHCQHSKF
;
A
#
# COMPACT_ATOMS: atom_id res chain seq x y z
N MET A 1 -71.92 8.82 9.20
CA MET A 1 -71.73 8.02 10.42
C MET A 1 -70.24 7.67 10.48
N SER A 2 -69.46 8.53 11.12
CA SER A 2 -68.68 8.22 12.33
C SER A 2 -67.46 7.33 12.04
N ARG A 3 -66.29 7.95 11.82
CA ARG A 3 -65.30 8.35 12.84
C ARG A 3 -64.34 7.19 13.15
N TRP A 4 -63.10 7.26 12.65
CA TRP A 4 -61.89 6.95 13.43
C TRP A 4 -60.74 7.83 12.92
N VAL A 5 -60.23 8.63 13.86
CA VAL A 5 -59.07 9.51 13.76
C VAL A 5 -57.79 8.70 14.00
N ALA A 6 -56.79 8.85 13.14
CA ALA A 6 -55.34 8.78 13.44
C ALA A 6 -54.58 8.92 12.09
N ALA A 7 -54.29 10.12 11.61
CA ALA A 7 -53.18 10.98 12.01
C ALA A 7 -51.78 10.38 11.71
N TRP A 8 -51.22 10.79 10.55
CA TRP A 8 -49.81 11.19 10.40
C TRP A 8 -48.69 10.21 10.78
N PHE A 9 -48.78 8.91 10.56
CA PHE A 9 -47.59 8.06 10.61
C PHE A 9 -47.64 6.93 9.58
N LEU A 10 -46.52 6.80 8.86
CA LEU A 10 -46.08 5.63 8.10
C LEU A 10 -46.58 5.52 6.65
N LEU A 11 -46.30 6.58 5.89
CA LEU A 11 -45.95 6.49 4.47
C LEU A 11 -44.95 5.33 4.24
N CYS A 12 -45.23 4.47 3.26
CA CYS A 12 -44.36 3.39 2.76
C CYS A 12 -43.93 2.32 3.78
N LEU A 13 -44.80 1.34 4.05
CA LEU A 13 -44.36 -0.05 4.28
C LEU A 13 -43.98 -0.75 2.95
N SER A 14 -43.34 0.01 2.06
CA SER A 14 -42.79 -0.47 0.81
C SER A 14 -41.30 -0.65 1.03
N LEU A 15 -40.92 -1.89 1.29
CA LEU A 15 -39.56 -2.40 1.20
C LEU A 15 -38.69 -1.90 2.36
N GLU A 16 -38.29 -2.83 3.21
CA GLU A 16 -36.93 -2.76 3.77
C GLU A 16 -36.02 -2.31 2.62
N PRO A 17 -35.28 -1.18 2.75
CA PRO A 17 -34.40 -0.76 1.68
C PRO A 17 -33.53 -1.99 1.38
N PRO A 18 -33.56 -2.56 0.16
CA PRO A 18 -32.64 -3.63 -0.16
C PRO A 18 -31.29 -2.99 0.06
N SER A 19 -30.58 -3.41 1.11
CA SER A 19 -29.20 -3.02 1.37
C SER A 19 -28.53 -3.17 0.03
N PHE A 20 -28.17 -2.02 -0.53
CA PHE A 20 -27.79 -1.81 -1.92
C PHE A 20 -27.03 -3.04 -2.41
N ALA A 21 -27.61 -3.85 -3.30
CA ALA A 21 -26.83 -4.72 -4.16
C ALA A 21 -26.13 -3.81 -5.18
N LYS A 22 -25.32 -2.88 -4.69
CA LYS A 22 -24.30 -2.20 -5.47
C LYS A 22 -23.38 -3.33 -5.92
N GLY A 23 -23.17 -3.47 -7.22
CA GLY A 23 -22.31 -4.50 -7.78
C GLY A 23 -20.99 -4.59 -7.01
N ASP A 24 -20.43 -5.80 -6.93
CA ASP A 24 -19.20 -6.04 -6.18
C ASP A 24 -18.11 -5.11 -6.73
N ALA A 25 -17.62 -4.21 -5.87
CA ALA A 25 -16.60 -3.25 -6.25
C ALA A 25 -15.28 -3.95 -6.66
N CYS A 26 -15.13 -5.23 -6.35
CA CYS A 26 -14.03 -6.08 -6.78
C CYS A 26 -14.22 -6.72 -8.15
N ASP A 27 -15.40 -6.65 -8.79
CA ASP A 27 -15.65 -7.24 -10.12
C ASP A 27 -14.70 -6.68 -11.19
N SER A 28 -14.29 -5.42 -11.05
CA SER A 28 -13.33 -4.77 -11.95
C SER A 28 -11.87 -5.11 -11.66
N ASN A 29 -11.58 -5.97 -10.67
CA ASN A 29 -10.24 -6.29 -10.17
C ASN A 29 -9.35 -5.04 -9.98
N PRO A 30 -9.73 -4.10 -9.09
CA PRO A 30 -9.01 -2.83 -8.95
C PRO A 30 -7.66 -2.94 -8.23
N CYS A 31 -7.36 -4.08 -7.58
CA CYS A 31 -6.12 -4.30 -6.84
C CYS A 31 -5.05 -4.94 -7.74
N GLU A 32 -3.89 -4.32 -7.81
CA GLU A 32 -2.74 -4.73 -8.64
C GLU A 32 -1.70 -5.51 -7.82
N ASN A 33 -0.66 -6.02 -8.48
CA ASN A 33 0.54 -6.62 -7.85
C ASN A 33 0.27 -7.71 -6.79
N GLY A 34 -0.83 -8.46 -6.93
CA GLY A 34 -1.20 -9.52 -5.99
C GLY A 34 -1.93 -9.04 -4.73
N GLY A 35 -2.42 -7.80 -4.72
CA GLY A 35 -3.32 -7.30 -3.67
C GLY A 35 -4.65 -8.06 -3.63
N ILE A 36 -5.17 -8.30 -2.43
CA ILE A 36 -6.47 -8.96 -2.22
C ILE A 36 -7.55 -7.89 -2.15
N CYS A 37 -8.53 -7.98 -3.05
CA CYS A 37 -9.67 -7.05 -3.04
C CYS A 37 -10.72 -7.48 -2.02
N VAL A 38 -11.14 -6.53 -1.18
CA VAL A 38 -12.20 -6.70 -0.18
C VAL A 38 -13.33 -5.72 -0.46
N SER A 39 -14.50 -6.23 -0.77
CA SER A 39 -15.71 -5.44 -1.04
C SER A 39 -16.27 -4.82 0.26
N GLY A 40 -16.53 -3.52 0.26
CA GLY A 40 -17.15 -2.76 1.35
C GLY A 40 -18.63 -2.46 1.11
N LEU A 41 -19.25 -1.76 2.06
CA LEU A 41 -20.62 -1.27 1.92
C LEU A 41 -20.70 -0.22 0.80
N ASP A 42 -21.89 -0.03 0.22
CA ASP A 42 -22.17 1.02 -0.79
C ASP A 42 -21.29 1.01 -2.06
N GLY A 43 -20.64 -0.12 -2.37
CA GLY A 43 -19.76 -0.29 -3.54
C GLY A 43 -18.39 0.35 -3.38
N PHE A 44 -17.95 0.56 -2.14
CA PHE A 44 -16.54 0.80 -1.85
C PHE A 44 -15.77 -0.52 -1.89
N TYR A 45 -14.46 -0.43 -2.12
CA TYR A 45 -13.54 -1.56 -1.97
C TYR A 45 -12.30 -1.10 -1.20
N THR A 46 -11.60 -2.06 -0.63
CA THR A 46 -10.27 -1.89 -0.05
C THR A 46 -9.34 -2.96 -0.63
N CYS A 47 -8.10 -2.60 -0.91
CA CYS A 47 -7.08 -3.57 -1.28
C CYS A 47 -6.18 -3.88 -0.08
N GLU A 48 -6.03 -5.16 0.25
CA GLU A 48 -5.00 -5.64 1.17
C GLU A 48 -3.74 -5.91 0.36
N CYS A 49 -2.76 -5.00 0.49
CA CYS A 49 -1.53 -5.06 -0.28
C CYS A 49 -0.47 -5.95 0.39
N PRO A 50 0.36 -6.67 -0.41
CA PRO A 50 1.55 -7.33 0.10
C PRO A 50 2.55 -6.36 0.74
N ASP A 51 3.43 -6.89 1.60
CA ASP A 51 4.48 -6.10 2.25
C ASP A 51 5.32 -5.32 1.22
N GLY A 52 5.49 -4.02 1.45
CA GLY A 52 6.22 -3.13 0.55
C GLY A 52 5.34 -2.46 -0.52
N ILE A 53 4.03 -2.58 -0.43
CA ILE A 53 3.07 -1.84 -1.26
C ILE A 53 2.09 -1.12 -0.32
N THR A 54 1.89 0.18 -0.50
CA THR A 54 1.11 1.01 0.47
C THR A 54 0.05 1.89 -0.17
N ASP A 55 -0.08 1.88 -1.50
CA ASP A 55 -1.10 2.65 -2.20
C ASP A 55 -2.44 1.91 -2.26
N SER A 56 -3.53 2.66 -2.46
CA SER A 56 -4.90 2.16 -2.33
C SER A 56 -5.28 1.04 -3.30
N ASN A 57 -4.58 0.94 -4.43
CA ASN A 57 -4.81 -0.09 -5.45
C ASN A 57 -3.65 -1.08 -5.55
N CYS A 58 -2.70 -1.04 -4.60
CA CYS A 58 -1.49 -1.81 -4.64
C CYS A 58 -0.66 -1.66 -5.94
N SER A 59 -0.79 -0.54 -6.63
CA SER A 59 -0.17 -0.31 -7.95
C SER A 59 1.31 0.06 -7.84
N ASN A 60 1.73 0.64 -6.71
CA ASN A 60 3.09 1.10 -6.51
C ASN A 60 3.82 0.15 -5.57
N VAL A 61 4.63 -0.73 -6.17
CA VAL A 61 5.65 -1.47 -5.43
C VAL A 61 6.67 -0.46 -4.94
N MET A 62 6.66 -0.12 -3.65
CA MET A 62 7.86 0.42 -3.04
C MET A 62 8.86 -0.72 -3.13
N GLU A 63 9.94 -0.51 -3.90
CA GLU A 63 11.07 -1.41 -3.86
C GLU A 63 11.67 -1.34 -2.44
N VAL A 64 11.14 -2.16 -1.53
CA VAL A 64 11.58 -2.19 -0.14
C VAL A 64 12.80 -3.09 -0.06
N GLY A 65 13.95 -2.48 0.15
CA GLY A 65 15.17 -3.23 0.38
C GLY A 65 16.28 -2.32 0.87
N PRO A 66 17.31 -2.88 1.53
CA PRO A 66 18.44 -2.10 2.02
C PRO A 66 19.23 -1.39 0.90
N CYS A 67 19.04 -1.81 -0.36
CA CYS A 67 19.62 -1.18 -1.54
C CYS A 67 18.65 -0.26 -2.32
N LEU A 68 17.43 0.00 -1.82
CA LEU A 68 16.40 0.70 -2.59
C LEU A 68 15.73 1.81 -1.75
N PRO A 69 15.83 3.08 -2.19
CA PRO A 69 16.64 3.57 -3.32
C PRO A 69 18.15 3.35 -3.08
N ASN A 70 18.95 3.26 -4.16
CA ASN A 70 20.39 2.95 -4.07
C ASN A 70 21.10 3.91 -3.08
N PRO A 71 21.59 3.42 -1.93
CA PRO A 71 22.21 4.26 -0.92
C PRO A 71 23.65 4.64 -1.28
N CYS A 72 24.25 4.00 -2.29
CA CYS A 72 25.64 4.22 -2.67
C CYS A 72 25.80 5.44 -3.58
N HIS A 73 26.71 6.34 -3.20
CA HIS A 73 27.04 7.53 -3.97
C HIS A 73 28.16 7.26 -5.00
N ASN A 74 28.41 8.24 -5.86
CA ASN A 74 29.56 8.28 -6.78
C ASN A 74 29.69 7.03 -7.68
N GLY A 75 28.56 6.50 -8.15
CA GLY A 75 28.53 5.32 -9.01
C GLY A 75 28.84 4.00 -8.28
N GLY A 76 28.72 3.98 -6.94
CA GLY A 76 28.85 2.77 -6.15
C GLY A 76 27.72 1.78 -6.44
N THR A 77 28.07 0.49 -6.41
CA THR A 77 27.09 -0.61 -6.56
C THR A 77 26.66 -1.10 -5.19
N CYS A 78 25.35 -1.12 -4.93
CA CYS A 78 24.82 -1.67 -3.68
C CYS A 78 24.70 -3.19 -3.77
N GLU A 79 25.12 -3.88 -2.72
CA GLU A 79 24.94 -5.32 -2.57
C GLU A 79 24.32 -5.63 -1.21
N ILE A 80 23.20 -6.36 -1.24
CA ILE A 80 22.55 -6.86 -0.03
C ILE A 80 23.53 -7.80 0.67
N SER A 81 23.75 -7.56 1.96
CA SER A 81 24.70 -8.33 2.76
C SER A 81 24.37 -8.21 4.23
N GLU A 82 24.89 -9.13 5.04
CA GLU A 82 24.73 -9.11 6.50
C GLU A 82 25.72 -8.12 7.14
N ALA A 83 25.64 -6.86 6.73
CA ALA A 83 26.52 -5.80 7.20
C ALA A 83 26.01 -5.16 8.50
N TYR A 84 26.93 -4.94 9.44
CA TYR A 84 26.69 -4.25 10.71
C TYR A 84 27.60 -3.03 10.85
N ARG A 85 27.08 -1.96 11.46
CA ARG A 85 27.86 -0.80 11.93
C ARG A 85 27.74 -0.74 13.45
N GLY A 86 28.74 -1.28 14.13
CA GLY A 86 28.62 -1.55 15.57
C GLY A 86 27.48 -2.55 15.79
N ASP A 87 26.56 -2.24 16.68
CA ASP A 87 25.41 -3.10 16.99
C ASP A 87 24.21 -2.88 16.05
N THR A 88 24.32 -1.98 15.06
CA THR A 88 23.24 -1.66 14.12
C THR A 88 23.35 -2.48 12.85
N PHE A 89 22.31 -3.27 12.53
CA PHE A 89 22.17 -3.97 11.26
C PHE A 89 21.85 -2.98 10.13
N ILE A 90 22.61 -3.03 9.03
CA ILE A 90 22.46 -2.13 7.87
C ILE A 90 21.86 -2.87 6.67
N GLY A 91 22.19 -4.16 6.50
CA GLY A 91 21.61 -5.01 5.44
C GLY A 91 22.20 -4.82 4.04
N TYR A 92 23.22 -3.97 3.86
CA TYR A 92 23.92 -3.79 2.59
C TYR A 92 25.36 -3.32 2.74
N ILE A 93 26.14 -3.49 1.67
CA ILE A 93 27.44 -2.85 1.46
C ILE A 93 27.47 -2.10 0.13
N CYS A 94 28.25 -1.03 0.07
CA CYS A 94 28.53 -0.32 -1.18
C CYS A 94 29.91 -0.70 -1.74
N LYS A 95 29.94 -1.24 -2.96
CA LYS A 95 31.17 -1.39 -3.75
C LYS A 95 31.51 -0.07 -4.43
N CYS A 96 32.50 0.63 -3.88
CA CYS A 96 32.93 1.93 -4.39
C CYS A 96 33.78 1.83 -5.65
N GLN A 97 33.59 2.80 -6.55
CA GLN A 97 34.48 3.01 -7.68
C GLN A 97 35.88 3.43 -7.24
N ALA A 98 36.86 3.26 -8.13
CA ALA A 98 38.22 3.72 -7.88
C ALA A 98 38.23 5.23 -7.55
N GLY A 99 38.94 5.61 -6.50
CA GLY A 99 38.98 7.01 -6.03
C GLY A 99 37.96 7.40 -4.98
N PHE A 100 37.03 6.53 -4.59
CA PHE A 100 36.04 6.82 -3.53
C PHE A 100 36.16 5.87 -2.33
N ASN A 101 35.70 6.32 -1.16
CA ASN A 101 35.56 5.54 0.07
C ASN A 101 34.37 6.02 0.93
N GLY A 102 34.20 5.37 2.07
CA GLY A 102 33.08 5.58 2.99
C GLY A 102 32.05 4.48 2.85
N ILE A 103 31.17 4.37 3.85
CA ILE A 103 30.12 3.34 3.91
C ILE A 103 29.21 3.44 2.67
N HIS A 104 28.94 4.67 2.22
CA HIS A 104 28.11 4.95 1.04
C HIS A 104 28.94 5.49 -0.14
N CYS A 105 30.26 5.28 -0.15
CA CYS A 105 31.17 5.80 -1.18
C CYS A 105 31.15 7.34 -1.33
N GLN A 106 30.81 8.06 -0.27
CA GLN A 106 30.56 9.50 -0.31
C GLN A 106 31.82 10.37 -0.28
N HIS A 107 32.99 9.82 0.07
CA HIS A 107 34.23 10.58 0.16
C HIS A 107 35.16 10.28 -1.01
N SER A 108 35.71 11.32 -1.62
CA SER A 108 36.81 11.22 -2.58
C SER A 108 38.14 10.95 -1.87
N LYS A 109 39.04 10.23 -2.54
CA LYS A 109 40.42 9.95 -2.10
C LYS A 109 41.46 10.94 -2.65
N PHE A 110 41.02 11.97 -3.37
CA PHE A 110 41.86 12.95 -4.06
C PHE A 110 41.65 14.35 -3.50
#